data_AF-A0A9C7UKM2-F1
#
_entry.id   AF-A0A9C7UKM2-F1
#
_cell.length_a   1.000
_cell.length_b   1.000
_cell.length_c   1.000
_cell.angle_alpha   90.00
_cell.angle_beta   90.00
_cell.angle_gamma   90.00
#
_symmetry.space_group_name_H-M   'P 1'
#
loop_
_entity.id
_entity.type
_entity.pdbx_description
1 polymer ?
#
loop_
_entity_poly.entity_id
_entity_poly.type
_entity_poly.pdbx_seq_one_letter_code
_entity_poly.pdbx_strand_id
1 'polypeptide(L)'
;MDRQAKEKTGTIKRVDGQRVVTVQADVDDGVLVDGKLRELEAWIKAADLDQRIDIVFKGEDEEQAKARSFLSKAFIVALFVMAAILITQFNSFYSAFLILFAVVMSTIGVFLGLLITGSPFGIVMNGIGVIALAGIVVNNNIVLIDTYDRLKATIADPFEAIMRTGVQRLRPVLLTSVTTILGLLPMVLGINIDFLAREVTYGAPSTQWWQQLSTSIVFGLAFATFLLLS
;
A
#
# COMPACT_ATOMS: atom_id res chain seq x y z
N MET A 1 43.07 5.53 -46.14
CA MET A 1 41.93 6.25 -45.52
C MET A 1 41.71 5.62 -44.16
N ASP A 2 42.24 6.26 -43.13
CA ASP A 2 42.31 5.72 -41.78
C ASP A 2 40.99 6.04 -41.04
N ARG A 3 40.18 5.02 -40.75
CA ARG A 3 38.92 5.18 -40.02
C ARG A 3 39.19 4.97 -38.54
N GLN A 4 39.39 6.06 -37.80
CA GLN A 4 39.42 6.00 -36.34
C GLN A 4 37.99 5.93 -35.77
N ALA A 5 37.78 5.01 -34.83
CA ALA A 5 36.54 4.91 -34.08
C ALA A 5 36.41 6.12 -33.13
N LYS A 6 35.36 6.93 -33.31
CA LYS A 6 34.96 7.97 -32.36
C LYS A 6 34.00 7.37 -31.35
N GLU A 7 34.20 7.65 -30.07
CA GLU A 7 33.28 7.23 -29.01
C GLU A 7 31.85 7.69 -29.29
N LYS A 8 30.90 6.81 -28.98
CA LYS A 8 29.47 7.01 -29.17
C LYS A 8 29.02 8.17 -28.27
N THR A 9 28.81 9.35 -28.86
CA THR A 9 28.34 10.56 -28.17
C THR A 9 27.13 10.24 -27.30
N GLY A 10 27.22 10.59 -26.01
CA GLY A 10 26.31 10.15 -24.95
C GLY A 10 24.83 10.46 -25.19
N THR A 11 23.98 9.64 -24.57
CA THR A 11 22.53 9.77 -24.57
C THR A 11 22.10 11.16 -24.08
N ILE A 12 21.55 11.99 -24.96
CA ILE A 12 21.02 13.30 -24.60
C ILE A 12 19.66 13.08 -23.94
N LYS A 13 19.59 13.25 -22.62
CA LYS A 13 18.32 13.29 -21.88
C LYS A 13 17.79 14.72 -21.88
N ARG A 14 16.48 14.85 -22.10
CA ARG A 14 15.76 16.13 -22.05
C ARG A 14 14.56 15.98 -21.13
N VAL A 15 14.29 17.02 -20.34
CA VAL A 15 13.06 17.20 -19.57
C VAL A 15 12.53 18.57 -19.97
N ASP A 16 11.25 18.65 -20.35
CA ASP A 16 10.58 19.88 -20.79
C ASP A 16 11.32 20.67 -21.90
N GLY A 17 11.99 19.95 -22.81
CA GLY A 17 12.70 20.54 -23.95
C GLY A 17 14.11 21.06 -23.63
N GLN A 18 14.52 21.09 -22.36
CA GLN A 18 15.86 21.52 -21.95
C GLN A 18 16.82 20.33 -21.80
N ARG A 19 18.12 20.56 -22.04
CA ARG A 19 19.16 19.52 -21.89
C ARG A 19 19.44 19.31 -20.41
N VAL A 20 19.25 18.08 -19.93
CA VAL A 20 19.49 17.74 -18.52
C VAL A 20 20.66 16.77 -18.39
N VAL A 21 21.41 16.93 -17.31
CA VAL A 21 22.40 15.95 -16.86
C VAL A 21 21.93 15.44 -15.51
N THR A 22 21.62 14.14 -15.43
CA THR A 22 21.21 13.50 -14.18
C THR A 22 22.46 13.04 -13.44
N VAL A 23 22.65 13.55 -12.23
CA VAL A 23 23.67 13.07 -11.28
C VAL A 23 22.94 12.31 -10.19
N GLN A 24 23.35 11.06 -9.95
CA GLN A 24 22.79 10.21 -8.91
C GLN A 24 23.90 9.89 -7.90
N ALA A 25 23.56 9.93 -6.63
CA ALA A 25 24.44 9.56 -5.54
C ALA A 25 23.58 8.96 -4.42
N ASP A 26 24.01 7.83 -3.87
CA ASP A 26 23.39 7.23 -2.70
C ASP A 26 24.04 7.80 -1.43
N VAL A 27 23.26 7.89 -0.35
CA VAL A 27 23.76 8.21 0.98
C VAL A 27 24.20 6.94 1.69
N ASP A 28 25.27 7.04 2.48
CA ASP A 28 25.71 5.96 3.37
C ASP A 28 24.65 5.59 4.41
N ASP A 29 24.67 4.32 4.86
CA ASP A 29 23.76 3.77 5.85
C ASP A 29 23.73 4.63 7.14
N GLY A 30 22.52 5.05 7.54
CA GLY A 30 22.29 5.85 8.75
C GLY A 30 22.31 7.37 8.56
N VAL A 31 22.53 7.86 7.32
CA VAL A 31 22.49 9.29 7.00
C VAL A 31 21.12 9.67 6.44
N LEU A 32 20.49 10.69 7.04
CA LEU A 32 19.23 11.25 6.54
C LEU A 32 19.46 12.03 5.24
N VAL A 33 18.79 11.61 4.15
CA VAL A 33 18.89 12.23 2.82
C VAL A 33 18.57 13.73 2.88
N ASP A 34 17.51 14.10 3.60
CA ASP A 34 17.08 15.50 3.80
C ASP A 34 18.14 16.39 4.48
N GLY A 35 18.99 15.82 5.35
CA GLY A 35 20.11 16.53 5.96
C GLY A 35 21.23 16.81 4.95
N LYS A 36 21.54 15.82 4.11
CA LYS A 36 22.57 15.95 3.06
C LYS A 36 22.13 16.81 1.89
N LEU A 37 20.85 16.80 1.53
CA LEU A 37 20.27 17.71 0.54
C LEU A 37 20.47 19.17 0.93
N ARG A 38 20.24 19.52 2.21
CA ARG A 38 20.48 20.88 2.72
C ARG A 38 21.95 21.28 2.69
N GLU A 39 22.85 20.35 3.01
CA GLU A 39 24.30 20.58 2.94
C GLU A 39 24.76 20.79 1.48
N LEU A 40 24.23 19.99 0.55
CA LEU A 40 24.44 20.13 -0.90
C LEU A 40 23.89 21.46 -1.43
N GLU A 41 22.67 21.85 -1.03
CA GLU A 41 22.10 23.16 -1.40
C GLU A 41 22.98 24.31 -0.92
N ALA A 42 23.50 24.23 0.31
CA ALA A 42 24.40 25.24 0.85
C ALA A 42 25.74 25.27 0.10
N TRP A 43 26.30 24.11 -0.25
CA TRP A 43 27.52 24.02 -1.05
C TRP A 43 27.33 24.57 -2.46
N ILE A 44 26.22 24.23 -3.13
CA ILE A 44 25.89 24.71 -4.47
C ILE A 44 25.73 26.24 -4.49
N LYS A 45 25.08 26.81 -3.47
CA LYS A 45 24.98 28.27 -3.32
C LYS A 45 26.35 28.93 -3.09
N ALA A 46 27.28 28.25 -2.43
CA ALA A 46 28.63 28.73 -2.18
C ALA A 46 29.59 28.50 -3.36
N ALA A 47 29.30 27.55 -4.24
CA ALA A 47 30.16 27.13 -5.35
C ALA A 47 30.15 28.07 -6.57
N ASP A 48 29.37 29.16 -6.54
CA ASP A 48 29.28 30.18 -7.61
C ASP A 48 29.11 29.58 -9.02
N LEU A 49 28.13 28.68 -9.14
CA LEU A 49 27.81 28.03 -10.41
C LEU A 49 27.18 29.04 -11.38
N ASP A 50 27.50 28.88 -12.68
CA ASP A 50 27.00 29.75 -13.75
C ASP A 50 25.47 29.87 -13.70
N GLN A 51 24.95 31.10 -13.71
CA GLN A 51 23.52 31.42 -13.58
C GLN A 51 22.63 30.80 -14.68
N ARG A 52 23.24 30.25 -15.74
CA ARG A 52 22.54 29.52 -16.81
C ARG A 52 22.22 28.07 -16.43
N ILE A 53 22.71 27.57 -15.30
CA ILE A 53 22.48 26.20 -14.84
C ILE A 53 21.40 26.24 -13.75
N ASP A 54 20.22 25.70 -14.07
CA ASP A 54 19.17 25.49 -13.07
C ASP A 54 19.34 24.10 -12.45
N ILE A 55 19.40 24.05 -11.12
CA ILE A 55 19.67 22.83 -10.36
C ILE A 55 18.40 22.49 -9.59
N VAL A 56 17.70 21.49 -10.09
CA VAL A 56 16.52 20.94 -9.42
C VAL A 56 16.93 19.68 -8.67
N PHE A 57 16.93 19.74 -7.35
CA PHE A 57 17.04 18.56 -6.52
C PHE A 57 15.73 17.77 -6.60
N LYS A 58 15.77 16.63 -7.30
CA LYS A 58 14.74 15.60 -7.12
C LYS A 58 15.19 14.68 -6.00
N GLY A 59 14.79 15.01 -4.78
CA GLY A 59 14.99 14.15 -3.63
C GLY A 59 13.96 13.04 -3.60
N GLU A 60 14.42 11.79 -3.44
CA GLU A 60 13.51 10.66 -3.21
C GLU A 60 12.62 10.92 -1.99
N ASP A 61 13.15 11.57 -0.94
CA ASP A 61 12.39 12.00 0.24
C ASP A 61 11.25 12.98 -0.08
N GLU A 62 11.48 13.95 -0.97
CA GLU A 62 10.44 14.92 -1.34
C GLU A 62 9.33 14.26 -2.17
N GLU A 63 9.70 13.37 -3.09
CA GLU A 63 8.75 12.56 -3.86
C GLU A 63 7.97 11.60 -2.94
N GLN A 64 8.64 10.96 -1.98
CA GLN A 64 8.03 10.12 -0.95
C GLN A 64 7.07 10.93 -0.05
N ALA A 65 7.45 12.12 0.39
CA ALA A 65 6.61 12.99 1.20
C ALA A 65 5.37 13.47 0.44
N LYS A 66 5.53 13.86 -0.84
CA LYS A 66 4.42 14.21 -1.74
C LYS A 66 3.49 13.03 -1.94
N ALA A 67 4.03 11.84 -2.22
CA ALA A 67 3.24 10.61 -2.37
C ALA A 67 2.49 10.26 -1.08
N ARG A 68 3.13 10.35 0.09
CA ARG A 68 2.51 10.09 1.40
C ARG A 68 1.39 11.09 1.70
N SER A 69 1.61 12.37 1.42
CA SER A 69 0.58 13.42 1.59
C SER A 69 -0.60 13.18 0.66
N PHE A 70 -0.35 12.85 -0.61
CA PHE A 70 -1.40 12.51 -1.57
C PHE A 70 -2.21 11.28 -1.11
N LEU A 71 -1.52 10.21 -0.71
CA LEU A 71 -2.15 8.95 -0.34
C LEU A 71 -2.90 9.03 0.99
N SER A 72 -2.38 9.76 1.97
CA SER A 72 -3.09 10.01 3.24
C SER A 72 -4.36 10.83 3.01
N LYS A 73 -4.33 11.86 2.16
CA LYS A 73 -5.52 12.59 1.74
C LYS A 73 -6.51 11.68 1.02
N ALA A 74 -6.04 10.87 0.06
CA ALA A 74 -6.87 9.92 -0.66
C ALA A 74 -7.53 8.89 0.28
N PHE A 75 -6.80 8.38 1.28
CA PHE A 75 -7.31 7.47 2.28
C PHE A 75 -8.41 8.10 3.14
N ILE A 76 -8.22 9.35 3.60
CA ILE A 76 -9.25 10.08 4.37
C ILE A 76 -10.49 10.32 3.52
N VAL A 77 -10.33 10.74 2.26
CA VAL A 77 -11.46 10.92 1.33
C VAL A 77 -12.19 9.59 1.09
N ALA A 78 -11.45 8.50 0.90
CA ALA A 78 -12.03 7.17 0.75
C ALA A 78 -12.82 6.74 1.99
N LEU A 79 -12.29 6.96 3.20
CA LEU A 79 -13.01 6.71 4.45
C LEU A 79 -14.28 7.55 4.57
N PHE A 80 -14.24 8.82 4.17
CA PHE A 80 -15.42 9.69 4.21
C PHE A 80 -16.51 9.22 3.23
N VAL A 81 -16.13 8.86 2.00
CA VAL A 81 -17.06 8.31 1.01
C VAL A 81 -17.63 6.97 1.48
N MET A 82 -16.79 6.09 2.03
CA MET A 82 -17.25 4.84 2.64
C MET A 82 -18.23 5.10 3.79
N ALA A 83 -17.92 6.04 4.68
CA ALA A 83 -18.82 6.42 5.78
C ALA A 83 -20.18 6.89 5.27
N ALA A 84 -20.21 7.76 4.25
CA ALA A 84 -21.45 8.27 3.67
C ALA A 84 -22.30 7.14 3.06
N ILE A 85 -21.67 6.20 2.34
CA ILE A 85 -22.35 5.03 1.77
C ILE A 85 -22.91 4.15 2.90
N LEU A 86 -22.12 3.85 3.93
CA LEU A 86 -22.53 2.99 5.04
C LEU A 86 -23.67 3.59 5.87
N ILE A 87 -23.62 4.89 6.16
CA ILE A 87 -24.71 5.59 6.86
C ILE A 87 -25.99 5.50 6.04
N THR A 88 -25.89 5.71 4.72
CA THR A 88 -27.05 5.60 3.82
C THR A 88 -27.60 4.18 3.74
N GLN A 89 -26.71 3.17 3.78
CA GLN A 89 -27.08 1.76 3.64
C GLN A 89 -27.70 1.16 4.90
N PHE A 90 -27.13 1.43 6.08
CA PHE A 90 -27.59 0.85 7.34
C PHE A 90 -28.53 1.77 8.12
N ASN A 91 -28.67 3.04 7.72
CA ASN A 91 -29.37 4.07 8.47
C ASN A 91 -28.94 4.12 9.96
N SER A 92 -27.70 3.70 10.25
CA SER A 92 -27.16 3.49 11.60
C SER A 92 -25.73 3.98 11.65
N PHE A 93 -25.50 5.04 12.43
CA PHE A 93 -24.17 5.61 12.65
C PHE A 93 -23.25 4.67 13.42
N TYR A 94 -23.80 3.88 14.36
CA TYR A 94 -23.02 2.92 15.14
C TYR A 94 -22.45 1.80 14.27
N SER A 95 -23.28 1.23 13.39
CA SER A 95 -22.86 0.20 12.44
C SER A 95 -21.77 0.71 11.50
N ALA A 96 -21.96 1.91 10.93
CA ALA A 96 -20.96 2.55 10.08
C ALA A 96 -19.63 2.79 10.81
N PHE A 97 -19.68 3.29 12.06
CA PHE A 97 -18.49 3.53 12.86
C PHE A 97 -17.71 2.25 13.17
N LEU A 98 -18.40 1.16 13.54
CA LEU A 98 -17.75 -0.14 13.80
C LEU A 98 -16.99 -0.66 12.58
N ILE A 99 -17.60 -0.53 11.38
CA ILE A 99 -16.96 -0.94 10.12
C ILE A 99 -15.70 -0.10 9.86
N LEU A 100 -15.79 1.23 9.99
CA LEU A 100 -14.66 2.14 9.76
C LEU A 100 -13.54 1.90 10.78
N PHE A 101 -13.89 1.62 12.03
CA PHE A 101 -12.92 1.27 13.05
C PHE A 101 -12.19 -0.04 12.72
N ALA A 102 -12.90 -1.05 12.22
CA ALA A 102 -12.29 -2.29 11.75
C ALA A 102 -11.30 -2.06 10.59
N VAL A 103 -11.60 -1.13 9.67
CA VAL A 103 -10.67 -0.74 8.59
C VAL A 103 -9.40 -0.13 9.16
N VAL A 104 -9.50 0.82 10.09
CA VAL A 104 -8.32 1.44 10.72
C VAL A 104 -7.50 0.37 11.44
N MET A 105 -8.15 -0.54 12.17
CA MET A 105 -7.46 -1.65 12.82
C MET A 105 -6.79 -2.61 11.83
N SER A 106 -7.40 -2.87 10.66
CA SER A 106 -6.77 -3.72 9.63
C SER A 106 -5.42 -3.17 9.14
N THR A 107 -5.24 -1.84 9.16
CA THR A 107 -3.95 -1.21 8.82
C THR A 107 -2.85 -1.59 9.81
N ILE A 108 -3.17 -1.80 11.09
CA ILE A 108 -2.20 -2.29 12.08
C ILE A 108 -1.71 -3.69 11.71
N GLY A 109 -2.62 -4.55 11.21
CA GLY A 109 -2.27 -5.86 10.66
C GLY A 109 -1.26 -5.79 9.51
N VAL A 110 -1.36 -4.76 8.66
CA VAL A 110 -0.38 -4.49 7.59
C VAL A 110 1.00 -4.17 8.17
N PHE A 111 1.06 -3.24 9.13
CA PHE A 111 2.32 -2.88 9.77
C PHE A 111 2.96 -4.07 10.51
N LEU A 112 2.14 -4.89 11.19
CA LEU A 112 2.61 -6.14 11.81
C LEU A 112 3.16 -7.12 10.76
N GLY A 113 2.50 -7.28 9.62
CA GLY A 113 2.97 -8.13 8.53
C GLY A 113 4.32 -7.69 7.96
N LEU A 114 4.50 -6.38 7.78
CA LEU A 114 5.77 -5.80 7.32
C LEU A 114 6.88 -5.98 8.36
N LEU A 115 6.56 -5.83 9.66
CA LEU A 115 7.50 -6.08 10.75
C LEU A 115 7.95 -7.54 10.78
N ILE A 116 7.02 -8.50 10.60
CA ILE A 116 7.33 -9.93 10.55
C ILE A 116 8.18 -10.28 9.32
N THR A 117 7.89 -9.66 8.17
CA THR A 117 8.60 -9.92 6.91
C THR A 117 9.94 -9.15 6.84
N GLY A 118 10.20 -8.21 7.76
CA GLY A 118 11.39 -7.37 7.75
C GLY A 118 11.47 -6.41 6.55
N SER A 119 10.33 -6.15 5.89
CA SER A 119 10.27 -5.31 4.69
C SER A 119 9.96 -3.85 5.04
N PRO A 120 10.61 -2.86 4.40
CA PRO A 120 10.28 -1.46 4.60
C PRO A 120 8.88 -1.13 4.09
N PHE A 121 8.27 -0.09 4.67
CA PHE A 121 6.97 0.39 4.21
C PHE A 121 7.13 1.19 2.90
N GLY A 122 6.83 0.57 1.76
CA GLY A 122 6.71 1.25 0.48
C GLY A 122 5.45 2.11 0.41
N ILE A 123 5.62 3.43 0.40
CA ILE A 123 4.51 4.41 0.50
C ILE A 123 3.43 4.16 -0.54
N VAL A 124 3.82 3.97 -1.81
CA VAL A 124 2.88 3.81 -2.91
C VAL A 124 2.24 2.41 -2.89
N MET A 125 3.05 1.34 -2.92
CA MET A 125 2.54 -0.02 -3.07
C MET A 125 1.79 -0.52 -1.83
N ASN A 126 2.33 -0.33 -0.63
CA ASN A 126 1.64 -0.73 0.59
C ASN A 126 0.42 0.15 0.85
N GLY A 127 0.49 1.45 0.53
CA GLY A 127 -0.66 2.32 0.72
C GLY A 127 -1.82 2.05 -0.25
N ILE A 128 -1.54 1.68 -1.51
CA ILE A 128 -2.57 1.13 -2.42
C ILE A 128 -3.12 -0.19 -1.85
N GLY A 129 -2.25 -1.06 -1.33
CA GLY A 129 -2.64 -2.30 -0.66
C GLY A 129 -3.59 -2.07 0.52
N VAL A 130 -3.33 -1.07 1.36
CA VAL A 130 -4.19 -0.67 2.48
C VAL A 130 -5.56 -0.18 2.00
N ILE A 131 -5.61 0.63 0.94
CA ILE A 131 -6.87 1.12 0.36
C ILE A 131 -7.68 -0.04 -0.23
N ALA A 132 -7.03 -0.96 -0.94
CA ALA A 132 -7.68 -2.14 -1.50
C ALA A 132 -8.21 -3.07 -0.39
N LEU A 133 -7.40 -3.30 0.64
CA LEU A 133 -7.77 -4.06 1.83
C LEU A 133 -8.99 -3.45 2.53
N ALA A 134 -9.05 -2.12 2.66
CA ALA A 134 -10.18 -1.44 3.27
C ALA A 134 -11.51 -1.85 2.60
N GLY A 135 -11.54 -1.91 1.26
CA GLY A 135 -12.72 -2.37 0.52
C GLY A 135 -13.12 -3.82 0.83
N ILE A 136 -12.13 -4.73 0.92
CA ILE A 136 -12.36 -6.14 1.26
C ILE A 136 -12.94 -6.26 2.68
N VAL A 137 -12.32 -5.58 3.64
CA VAL A 137 -12.74 -5.58 5.05
C VAL A 137 -14.13 -4.98 5.21
N VAL A 138 -14.43 -3.88 4.52
CA VAL A 138 -15.76 -3.26 4.52
C VAL A 138 -16.80 -4.21 3.97
N ASN A 139 -16.54 -4.85 2.83
CA ASN A 139 -17.48 -5.79 2.21
C ASN A 139 -17.81 -6.96 3.16
N ASN A 140 -16.79 -7.53 3.81
CA ASN A 140 -16.99 -8.61 4.77
C ASN A 140 -17.82 -8.16 5.99
N ASN A 141 -17.58 -6.95 6.50
CA ASN A 141 -18.33 -6.41 7.64
C ASN A 141 -19.78 -6.02 7.28
N ILE A 142 -20.02 -5.49 6.07
CA ILE A 142 -21.37 -5.14 5.59
C ILE A 142 -22.27 -6.37 5.66
N VAL A 143 -21.82 -7.50 5.10
CA VAL A 143 -22.62 -8.74 5.08
C VAL A 143 -22.88 -9.28 6.49
N LEU A 144 -21.92 -9.13 7.41
CA LEU A 144 -22.05 -9.55 8.80
C LEU A 144 -23.13 -8.73 9.52
N ILE A 145 -23.01 -7.39 9.47
CA ILE A 145 -23.93 -6.48 10.16
C ILE A 145 -25.33 -6.54 9.57
N ASP A 146 -25.45 -6.59 8.25
CA ASP A 146 -26.73 -6.75 7.54
C ASP A 146 -27.46 -8.05 7.94
N THR A 147 -26.70 -9.10 8.23
CA THR A 147 -27.28 -10.37 8.72
C THR A 147 -27.66 -10.29 10.20
N TYR A 148 -26.85 -9.60 11.01
CA TYR A 148 -27.17 -9.34 12.40
C TYR A 148 -28.45 -8.52 12.55
N ASP A 149 -28.59 -7.42 11.80
CA ASP A 149 -29.77 -6.55 11.85
C ASP A 149 -31.05 -7.29 11.43
N ARG A 150 -30.96 -8.16 10.42
CA ARG A 150 -32.08 -9.05 10.05
C ARG A 150 -32.44 -10.06 11.14
N LEU A 151 -31.44 -10.72 11.75
CA LEU A 151 -31.69 -11.72 12.79
C LEU A 151 -32.21 -11.08 14.08
N LYS A 152 -31.75 -9.88 14.42
CA LYS A 152 -32.26 -9.08 15.54
C LYS A 152 -33.74 -8.73 15.40
N ALA A 153 -34.26 -8.61 14.18
CA ALA A 153 -35.70 -8.42 13.95
C ALA A 153 -36.53 -9.69 14.20
N THR A 154 -35.90 -10.88 14.15
CA THR A 154 -36.60 -12.17 14.26
C THR A 154 -36.37 -12.85 15.61
N ILE A 155 -35.26 -12.55 16.29
CA ILE A 155 -34.81 -13.18 17.53
C ILE A 155 -34.78 -12.10 18.62
N ALA A 156 -35.51 -12.36 19.71
CA ALA A 156 -35.61 -11.42 20.82
C ALA A 156 -34.32 -11.33 21.66
N ASP A 157 -33.54 -12.41 21.74
CA ASP A 157 -32.24 -12.42 22.43
C ASP A 157 -31.11 -11.93 21.51
N PRO A 158 -30.45 -10.79 21.83
CA PRO A 158 -29.32 -10.28 21.07
C PRO A 158 -28.15 -11.26 21.02
N PHE A 159 -27.93 -12.06 22.08
CA PHE A 159 -26.80 -12.98 22.12
C PHE A 159 -27.00 -14.15 21.16
N GLU A 160 -28.20 -14.74 21.15
CA GLU A 160 -28.57 -15.76 20.17
C GLU A 160 -28.52 -15.23 18.72
N ALA A 161 -28.93 -13.98 18.50
CA ALA A 161 -28.84 -13.33 17.17
C ALA A 161 -27.38 -13.20 16.70
N ILE A 162 -26.45 -12.78 17.57
CA ILE A 162 -25.01 -12.70 17.25
C ILE A 162 -24.46 -14.10 16.96
N MET A 163 -24.74 -15.09 17.80
CA MET A 163 -24.21 -16.44 17.65
C MET A 163 -24.66 -17.07 16.32
N ARG A 164 -25.94 -16.93 15.96
CA ARG A 164 -26.45 -17.43 14.66
C ARG A 164 -25.86 -16.66 13.48
N THR A 165 -25.69 -15.34 13.61
CA THR A 165 -25.02 -14.52 12.59
C THR A 165 -23.60 -15.00 12.34
N GLY A 166 -22.83 -15.21 13.43
CA GLY A 166 -21.47 -15.73 13.39
C GLY A 166 -21.40 -17.06 12.65
N VAL A 167 -22.21 -18.06 13.02
CA VAL A 167 -22.20 -19.37 12.36
C VAL A 167 -22.55 -19.29 10.86
N GLN A 168 -23.50 -18.44 10.47
CA GLN A 168 -23.91 -18.29 9.07
C GLN A 168 -22.87 -17.58 8.20
N ARG A 169 -22.14 -16.60 8.77
CA ARG A 169 -21.22 -15.75 8.01
C ARG A 169 -19.75 -16.12 8.14
N LEU A 170 -19.39 -16.83 9.20
CA LEU A 170 -18.02 -17.32 9.41
C LEU A 170 -17.53 -18.13 8.20
N ARG A 171 -18.35 -19.05 7.68
CA ARG A 171 -17.97 -19.89 6.54
C ARG A 171 -17.67 -19.07 5.27
N PRO A 172 -18.57 -18.20 4.78
CA PRO A 172 -18.27 -17.31 3.65
C PRO A 172 -17.05 -16.40 3.87
N VAL A 173 -16.94 -15.77 5.04
CA VAL A 173 -15.85 -14.81 5.32
C VAL A 173 -14.49 -15.51 5.39
N LEU A 174 -14.44 -16.69 6.02
CA LEU A 174 -13.21 -17.49 6.04
C LEU A 174 -12.84 -17.98 4.64
N LEU A 175 -13.81 -18.45 3.84
CA LEU A 175 -13.53 -18.97 2.50
C LEU A 175 -12.93 -17.88 1.61
N THR A 176 -13.54 -16.70 1.58
CA THR A 176 -13.02 -15.56 0.81
C THR A 176 -11.62 -15.15 1.29
N SER A 177 -11.44 -15.03 2.61
CA SER A 177 -10.16 -14.63 3.19
C SER A 177 -9.05 -15.65 2.91
N VAL A 178 -9.32 -16.93 3.10
CA VAL A 178 -8.37 -18.02 2.82
C VAL A 178 -8.05 -18.08 1.33
N THR A 179 -9.04 -17.97 0.43
CA THR A 179 -8.79 -17.98 -1.00
C THR A 179 -7.92 -16.78 -1.44
N THR A 180 -8.16 -15.58 -0.91
CA THR A 180 -7.31 -14.41 -1.17
C THR A 180 -5.89 -14.60 -0.63
N ILE A 181 -5.76 -15.10 0.59
CA ILE A 181 -4.46 -15.38 1.21
C ILE A 181 -3.68 -16.40 0.39
N LEU A 182 -4.28 -17.52 0.02
CA LEU A 182 -3.64 -18.56 -0.78
C LEU A 182 -3.27 -18.06 -2.18
N GLY A 183 -4.10 -17.23 -2.81
CA GLY A 183 -3.84 -16.66 -4.12
C GLY A 183 -2.64 -15.70 -4.14
N LEU A 184 -2.42 -14.96 -3.05
CA LEU A 184 -1.33 -13.99 -2.92
C LEU A 184 -0.09 -14.55 -2.19
N LEU A 185 -0.21 -15.70 -1.54
CA LEU A 185 0.87 -16.37 -0.79
C LEU A 185 2.19 -16.51 -1.57
N PRO A 186 2.22 -17.02 -2.83
CA PRO A 186 3.49 -17.17 -3.55
C PRO A 186 4.20 -15.83 -3.76
N MET A 187 3.42 -14.77 -3.97
CA MET A 187 3.92 -13.41 -4.17
C MET A 187 4.48 -12.80 -2.89
N VAL A 188 3.87 -13.08 -1.73
CA VAL A 188 4.39 -12.69 -0.40
C VAL A 188 5.73 -13.39 -0.13
N LEU A 189 5.85 -14.66 -0.51
CA LEU A 189 7.09 -15.44 -0.37
C LEU A 189 8.17 -15.08 -1.41
N GLY A 190 7.90 -14.15 -2.33
CA GLY A 190 8.84 -13.76 -3.38
C GLY A 190 9.07 -14.82 -4.45
N ILE A 191 8.14 -15.78 -4.57
CA ILE A 191 8.16 -16.86 -5.56
C ILE A 191 7.41 -16.38 -6.80
N ASN A 192 8.11 -16.16 -7.90
CA ASN A 192 7.48 -15.92 -9.19
C ASN A 192 7.37 -17.26 -9.95
N ILE A 193 6.14 -17.72 -10.15
CA ILE A 193 5.86 -18.95 -10.89
C ILE A 193 5.47 -18.54 -12.31
N ASP A 194 6.41 -18.61 -13.24
CA ASP A 194 6.09 -18.43 -14.65
C ASP A 194 5.62 -19.78 -15.22
N PHE A 195 4.30 -19.94 -15.33
CA PHE A 195 3.68 -21.16 -15.86
C PHE A 195 3.97 -21.37 -17.36
N LEU A 196 4.30 -20.29 -18.09
CA LEU A 196 4.51 -20.34 -19.54
C LEU A 196 5.99 -20.60 -19.88
N ALA A 197 6.91 -19.98 -19.13
CA ALA A 197 8.34 -20.25 -19.24
C ALA A 197 8.79 -21.51 -18.46
N ARG A 198 7.95 -22.04 -17.57
CA ARG A 198 8.25 -23.17 -16.67
C ARG A 198 9.49 -22.92 -15.80
N GLU A 199 9.74 -21.66 -15.47
CA GLU A 199 10.82 -21.25 -14.57
C GLU A 199 10.23 -20.69 -13.28
N VAL A 200 10.88 -21.04 -12.17
CA VAL A 200 10.58 -20.46 -10.86
C VAL A 200 11.69 -19.47 -10.54
N THR A 201 11.42 -18.19 -10.73
CA THR A 201 12.37 -17.13 -10.41
C THR A 201 12.13 -16.67 -8.98
N TYR A 202 13.19 -16.67 -8.18
CA TYR A 202 13.16 -16.17 -6.81
C TYR A 202 13.74 -14.76 -6.79
N GLY A 203 13.00 -13.80 -6.22
CA GLY A 203 13.52 -12.47 -5.91
C GLY A 203 13.90 -11.59 -7.11
N ALA A 204 13.14 -11.65 -8.21
CA ALA A 204 13.34 -10.71 -9.30
C ALA A 204 13.08 -9.25 -8.83
N PRO A 205 13.87 -8.24 -9.23
CA PRO A 205 13.68 -6.86 -8.76
C PRO A 205 12.27 -6.30 -9.02
N SER A 206 11.63 -6.72 -10.11
CA SER A 206 10.26 -6.33 -10.46
C SER A 206 9.19 -6.94 -9.56
N THR A 207 9.48 -8.03 -8.83
CA THR A 207 8.50 -8.66 -7.93
C THR A 207 8.46 -8.02 -6.56
N GLN A 208 9.43 -7.16 -6.22
CA GLN A 208 9.48 -6.48 -4.92
C GLN A 208 8.25 -5.57 -4.69
N TRP A 209 7.84 -4.81 -5.70
CA TRP A 209 6.67 -3.92 -5.62
C TRP A 209 5.37 -4.71 -5.40
N TRP A 210 5.28 -5.83 -6.09
CA TRP A 210 4.20 -6.80 -6.02
C TRP A 210 4.15 -7.54 -4.68
N GLN A 211 5.30 -7.90 -4.14
CA GLN A 211 5.44 -8.52 -2.84
C GLN A 211 4.99 -7.59 -1.71
N GLN A 212 5.35 -6.30 -1.78
CA GLN A 212 4.90 -5.28 -0.83
C GLN A 212 3.37 -5.18 -0.80
N LEU A 213 2.75 -5.01 -1.97
CA LEU A 213 1.30 -4.95 -2.11
C LEU A 213 0.60 -6.20 -1.54
N SER A 214 1.09 -7.38 -1.93
CA SER A 214 0.50 -8.66 -1.49
C SER A 214 0.68 -8.91 0.00
N THR A 215 1.84 -8.56 0.57
CA THR A 215 2.10 -8.68 2.00
C THR A 215 1.12 -7.83 2.79
N SER A 216 0.88 -6.59 2.34
CA SER A 216 -0.10 -5.70 2.97
C SER A 216 -1.50 -6.30 2.96
N ILE A 217 -1.96 -6.82 1.81
CA ILE A 217 -3.31 -7.39 1.71
C ILE A 217 -3.44 -8.66 2.56
N VAL A 218 -2.49 -9.59 2.47
CA VAL A 218 -2.55 -10.89 3.16
C VAL A 218 -2.55 -10.71 4.68
N PHE A 219 -1.58 -9.97 5.22
CA PHE A 219 -1.48 -9.80 6.67
C PHE A 219 -2.59 -8.90 7.23
N GLY A 220 -2.95 -7.84 6.51
CA GLY A 220 -4.06 -6.99 6.92
C GLY A 220 -5.41 -7.72 6.90
N LEU A 221 -5.64 -8.59 5.91
CA LEU A 221 -6.84 -9.41 5.82
C LEU A 221 -6.86 -10.50 6.90
N ALA A 222 -5.73 -11.16 7.15
CA ALA A 222 -5.62 -12.13 8.23
C ALA A 222 -5.94 -11.51 9.60
N PHE A 223 -5.40 -10.31 9.86
CA PHE A 223 -5.68 -9.57 11.08
C PHE A 223 -7.14 -9.09 11.16
N ALA A 224 -7.70 -8.58 10.07
CA ALA A 224 -9.10 -8.15 10.02
C ALA A 224 -10.07 -9.34 10.21
N THR A 225 -9.75 -10.50 9.63
CA THR A 225 -10.54 -11.72 9.79
C THR A 225 -10.52 -12.21 11.22
N PHE A 226 -9.36 -12.13 11.89
CA PHE A 226 -9.23 -12.43 13.31
C PHE A 226 -10.08 -11.48 14.16
N LEU A 227 -10.00 -10.17 13.93
CA LEU A 227 -10.81 -9.17 14.62
C LEU A 227 -12.31 -9.34 14.43
N LEU A 228 -12.72 -9.82 13.26
CA LEU A 228 -14.13 -10.07 12.95
C LEU A 228 -14.66 -11.30 13.71
N LEU A 229 -13.78 -12.22 14.10
CA LEU A 229 -14.12 -13.47 14.79
C LEU A 229 -13.98 -13.39 16.32
N SER A 230 -13.19 -12.44 16.82
CA SER A 230 -13.00 -12.16 18.25
C SER A 230 -14.15 -11.38 18.85
#